data_AF-A0A8T3LJI5-F1
#
_entry.id   AF-A0A8T3LJI5-F1
#
_cell.length_a   1.000
_cell.length_b   1.000
_cell.length_c   1.000
_cell.angle_alpha   90.00
_cell.angle_beta   90.00
_cell.angle_gamma   90.00
#
_symmetry.space_group_name_H-M   'P 1'
#
loop_
_entity.id
_entity.type
_entity.pdbx_description
1 polymer ?
#
loop_
_entity_poly.entity_id
_entity_poly.type
_entity_poly.pdbx_seq_one_letter_code
_entity_poly.pdbx_strand_id
1 'polypeptide(L)'
;RSEVVSLDLRDVVTQDRALRVLGKGNKERLAYVPAGAWQRLQIWIDEIRGETPGPLFTRIRRFGDVTLNRLTDQAVYHILQVRQGQAGITKCSPHDLR
;
A
#
# COMPACT_ATOMS: atom_id res chain seq x y z
N ARG A 1 -9.70 -2.04 2.59
CA ARG A 1 -9.17 -1.18 3.67
C ARG A 1 -8.11 -1.94 4.45
N SER A 2 -8.47 -2.84 5.37
CA SER A 2 -7.50 -3.71 6.05
C SER A 2 -6.71 -4.61 5.09
N GLU A 3 -7.28 -4.94 3.93
CA GLU A 3 -6.61 -5.70 2.86
C GLU A 3 -5.29 -5.11 2.37
N VAL A 4 -5.16 -3.77 2.27
CA VAL A 4 -3.90 -3.12 1.80
C VAL A 4 -2.91 -3.03 2.95
N VAL A 5 -3.42 -2.74 4.14
CA VAL A 5 -2.62 -2.63 5.36
C VAL A 5 -2.05 -3.98 5.74
N SER A 6 -2.74 -5.10 5.46
CA SER A 6 -2.31 -6.46 5.76
C SER A 6 -1.27 -7.03 4.80
N LEU A 7 -0.99 -6.36 3.67
CA LEU A 7 -0.03 -6.87 2.70
C LEU A 7 1.38 -6.91 3.27
N ASP A 8 2.08 -7.99 2.99
CA ASP A 8 3.50 -8.17 3.21
C ASP A 8 4.26 -8.18 1.89
N LEU A 9 5.57 -8.01 1.95
CA LEU A 9 6.43 -8.08 0.76
C LEU A 9 6.26 -9.39 -0.02
N ARG A 10 6.03 -10.50 0.69
CA ARG A 10 5.76 -11.83 0.09
C ARG A 10 4.46 -11.92 -0.71
N ASP A 11 3.58 -10.94 -0.57
CA ASP A 11 2.31 -10.90 -1.29
C ASP A 11 2.44 -10.22 -2.65
N VAL A 12 3.62 -9.67 -2.98
CA VAL A 12 3.95 -9.11 -4.29
C VAL A 12 4.30 -10.25 -5.26
N VAL A 13 3.48 -10.42 -6.30
CA VAL A 13 3.67 -11.43 -7.35
C VAL A 13 4.23 -10.74 -8.59
N THR A 14 5.56 -10.75 -8.71
CA THR A 14 6.28 -10.00 -9.74
C THR A 14 6.04 -10.52 -11.15
N GLN A 15 5.89 -11.84 -11.32
CA GLN A 15 5.60 -12.48 -12.61
C GLN A 15 4.30 -11.96 -13.23
N ASP A 16 3.27 -11.80 -12.41
CA ASP A 16 1.93 -11.39 -12.84
C ASP A 16 1.66 -9.88 -12.68
N ARG A 17 2.63 -9.12 -12.15
CA ARG A 17 2.45 -7.71 -11.73
C ARG A 17 1.20 -7.53 -10.87
N ALA A 18 1.05 -8.39 -9.88
CA ALA A 18 -0.14 -8.48 -9.05
C ALA A 18 0.19 -8.49 -7.55
N LEU A 19 -0.80 -8.16 -6.74
CA LEU A 19 -0.77 -8.32 -5.29
C LEU A 19 -1.72 -9.43 -4.88
N ARG A 20 -1.25 -10.38 -4.08
CA ARG A 20 -2.07 -11.41 -3.47
C ARG A 20 -2.78 -10.84 -2.25
N VAL A 21 -4.11 -10.70 -2.36
CA VAL A 21 -4.93 -10.08 -1.33
C VAL A 21 -5.79 -11.14 -0.64
N LEU A 22 -5.68 -11.22 0.69
CA LEU A 22 -6.55 -12.04 1.54
C LEU A 22 -7.85 -11.30 1.85
N GLY A 23 -8.96 -11.85 1.37
CA GLY A 23 -10.31 -11.38 1.64
C GLY A 23 -10.99 -12.11 2.81
N LYS A 24 -12.26 -11.75 3.06
CA LYS A 24 -13.08 -12.39 4.10
C LYS A 24 -13.20 -13.89 3.86
N GLY A 25 -12.99 -14.68 4.92
CA GLY A 25 -13.05 -16.14 4.87
C GLY A 25 -11.81 -16.81 4.28
N ASN A 26 -10.63 -16.18 4.41
CA ASN A 26 -9.35 -16.65 3.86
C ASN A 26 -9.37 -16.90 2.35
N LYS A 27 -10.22 -16.18 1.61
CA LYS A 27 -10.24 -16.25 0.15
C LYS A 27 -9.14 -15.36 -0.41
N GLU A 28 -8.20 -15.96 -1.11
CA GLU A 28 -7.14 -15.25 -1.81
C GLU A 28 -7.63 -14.78 -3.19
N ARG A 29 -7.17 -13.61 -3.61
CA ARG A 29 -7.33 -13.13 -4.99
C ARG A 29 -6.06 -12.42 -5.45
N LEU A 30 -5.80 -12.45 -6.74
CA LEU A 30 -4.80 -11.59 -7.37
C LEU A 30 -5.43 -10.25 -7.76
N ALA A 31 -4.85 -9.16 -7.27
CA ALA A 31 -5.18 -7.81 -7.68
C ALA A 31 -4.07 -7.31 -8.64
N TYR A 32 -4.38 -7.30 -9.94
CA TYR A 32 -3.44 -6.82 -10.96
C TYR A 32 -3.19 -5.32 -10.81
N VAL A 33 -1.93 -4.92 -10.89
CA VAL A 33 -1.50 -3.55 -10.69
C VAL A 33 -1.24 -2.90 -12.05
N PRO A 34 -1.88 -1.76 -12.37
CA PRO A 34 -1.59 -1.02 -13.59
C PRO A 34 -0.11 -0.65 -13.70
N ALA A 35 0.44 -0.61 -14.92
CA ALA A 35 1.87 -0.45 -15.16
C ALA A 35 2.50 0.76 -14.42
N GLY A 36 1.83 1.93 -14.43
CA GLY A 36 2.32 3.12 -13.74
C GLY A 36 2.33 3.00 -12.21
N ALA A 37 1.39 2.24 -11.63
CA ALA A 37 1.38 1.96 -10.20
C ALA A 37 2.42 0.88 -9.84
N TRP A 38 2.62 -0.10 -10.73
CA TRP A 38 3.64 -1.13 -10.57
C TRP A 38 5.05 -0.54 -10.52
N GLN A 39 5.37 0.39 -11.43
CA GLN A 39 6.68 1.07 -11.43
C GLN A 39 6.93 1.80 -10.11
N ARG A 40 5.92 2.50 -9.57
CA ARG A 40 6.02 3.19 -8.28
C ARG A 40 6.18 2.22 -7.11
N LEU A 41 5.52 1.06 -7.19
CA LEU A 41 5.67 0.00 -6.20
C LEU A 41 7.09 -0.57 -6.19
N GLN A 42 7.69 -0.79 -7.36
CA GLN A 42 9.08 -1.26 -7.46
C GLN A 42 10.05 -0.23 -6.88
N ILE A 43 9.96 1.05 -7.27
CA ILE A 43 10.76 2.14 -6.67
C ILE A 43 10.63 2.16 -5.15
N TRP A 44 9.40 2.02 -4.63
CA TRP A 44 9.17 1.96 -3.19
C TRP A 44 9.89 0.78 -2.53
N ILE A 45 9.86 -0.42 -3.13
CA ILE A 45 10.51 -1.61 -2.59
C ILE A 45 12.04 -1.46 -2.66
N ASP A 46 12.56 -1.07 -3.82
CA ASP A 46 13.99 -1.12 -4.13
C ASP A 46 14.77 0.05 -3.53
N GLU A 47 14.17 1.25 -3.51
CA GLU A 47 14.89 2.47 -3.12
C GLU A 47 14.54 2.98 -1.71
N ILE A 48 13.37 2.62 -1.17
CA ILE A 48 12.85 3.26 0.06
C ILE A 48 12.65 2.26 1.20
N ARG A 49 11.88 1.19 0.99
CA ARG A 49 11.53 0.24 2.05
C ARG A 49 12.62 -0.83 2.27
N GLY A 50 13.25 -1.28 1.18
CA GLY A 50 14.16 -2.43 1.14
C GLY A 50 13.48 -3.81 1.08
N GLU A 51 14.32 -4.85 1.01
CA GLU A 51 13.89 -6.25 0.82
C GLU A 51 13.63 -7.01 2.13
N THR A 52 13.79 -6.36 3.29
CA THR A 52 13.59 -7.03 4.58
C THR A 52 12.15 -7.55 4.69
N PRO A 53 11.94 -8.82 5.11
CA PRO A 53 10.61 -9.37 5.30
C PRO A 53 9.74 -8.51 6.23
N GLY A 54 8.48 -8.32 5.86
CA GLY A 54 7.53 -7.54 6.65
C GLY A 54 6.45 -6.86 5.83
N PRO A 55 5.75 -5.87 6.43
CA PRO A 55 4.64 -5.16 5.80
C PRO A 55 5.05 -4.44 4.53
N LEU A 56 4.30 -4.56 3.44
CA LEU A 56 4.62 -3.91 2.16
C LEU A 56 4.62 -2.39 2.29
N PHE A 57 3.62 -1.83 2.98
CA PHE A 57 3.52 -0.40 3.29
C PHE A 57 3.82 -0.16 4.76
N THR A 58 4.88 0.60 5.00
CA THR A 58 5.39 0.83 6.35
C THR A 58 5.20 2.27 6.79
N ARG A 59 5.25 2.48 8.12
CA ARG A 59 5.25 3.81 8.70
C ARG A 59 6.59 4.49 8.44
N ILE A 60 6.53 5.69 7.87
CA ILE A 60 7.65 6.63 7.77
C ILE A 60 7.45 7.68 8.87
N ARG A 61 8.46 7.88 9.72
CA ARG A 61 8.43 8.90 10.77
C ARG A 61 8.88 10.26 10.22
N ARG A 62 8.83 11.27 11.10
CA ARG A 62 9.39 12.60 10.80
C ARG A 62 10.85 12.45 10.38
N PHE A 63 11.28 13.26 9.40
CA PHE A 63 12.62 13.23 8.81
C PHE A 63 12.94 12.02 7.92
N GLY A 64 11.95 11.23 7.51
CA GLY A 64 12.14 10.18 6.51
C GLY A 64 12.64 8.85 7.07
N ASP A 65 12.62 8.65 8.40
CA ASP A 65 12.95 7.39 9.03
C ASP A 65 11.91 6.31 8.66
N VAL A 66 12.28 5.44 7.71
CA VAL A 66 11.45 4.32 7.24
C VAL A 66 11.56 3.18 8.24
N THR A 67 10.45 2.86 8.89
CA THR A 67 10.39 1.73 9.83
C THR A 67 9.90 0.46 9.14
N LEU A 68 9.98 -0.69 9.81
CA LEU A 68 9.29 -1.92 9.41
C LEU A 68 7.93 -2.11 10.10
N ASN A 69 7.43 -1.04 10.75
CA ASN A 69 6.12 -1.08 11.39
C ASN A 69 5.01 -0.93 10.34
N ARG A 70 3.98 -1.78 10.45
CA ARG A 70 2.79 -1.72 9.60
C ARG A 70 2.08 -0.38 9.79
N LEU A 71 1.59 0.19 8.68
CA LEU A 71 0.65 1.31 8.77
C LEU A 71 -0.62 0.87 9.51
N THR A 72 -1.32 1.80 10.14
CA THR A 72 -2.65 1.53 10.68
C THR A 72 -3.70 1.92 9.63
N ASP A 73 -4.88 1.31 9.68
CA ASP A 73 -6.00 1.72 8.83
C ASP A 73 -6.25 3.24 8.93
N GLN A 74 -6.20 3.80 10.14
CA GLN A 74 -6.33 5.24 10.41
C GLN A 74 -5.25 6.08 9.73
N ALA A 75 -4.00 5.61 9.69
CA ALA A 75 -2.92 6.32 9.03
C ALA A 75 -3.14 6.40 7.50
N VAL A 76 -3.67 5.33 6.90
CA VAL A 76 -4.01 5.32 5.46
C VAL A 76 -5.11 6.34 5.16
N TYR A 77 -6.15 6.43 6.01
CA TYR A 77 -7.18 7.47 5.86
C TYR A 77 -6.60 8.88 5.93
N HIS A 78 -5.75 9.14 6.92
CA HIS A 78 -5.13 10.45 7.08
C HIS A 78 -4.29 10.82 5.85
N ILE A 79 -3.50 9.88 5.31
CA ILE A 79 -2.73 10.09 4.08
C ILE A 79 -3.65 10.46 2.91
N LEU A 80 -4.74 9.72 2.71
CA LEU A 80 -5.69 10.00 1.63
C LEU A 80 -6.36 11.37 1.79
N GLN A 81 -6.78 11.73 3.00
CA GLN A 81 -7.38 13.04 3.29
C GLN A 81 -6.40 14.20 2.99
N VAL A 82 -5.13 14.06 3.38
CA VAL A 82 -4.11 15.06 3.07
C VAL A 82 -3.91 15.20 1.56
N ARG A 83 -3.80 14.08 0.83
CA ARG A 83 -3.62 14.09 -0.63
C ARG A 83 -4.84 14.67 -1.35
N GLN A 84 -6.05 14.44 -0.87
CA GLN A 84 -7.27 15.07 -1.38
C GLN A 84 -7.25 16.59 -1.22
N GLY A 85 -6.89 17.07 -0.03
CA GLY A 85 -6.75 18.50 0.22
C GLY A 85 -5.72 19.15 -0.71
N GLN A 86 -4.59 18.48 -0.94
CA GLN A 86 -3.55 18.94 -1.87
C GLN A 86 -4.00 18.93 -3.34
N ALA A 87 -4.82 17.96 -3.73
CA ALA A 87 -5.32 17.84 -5.10
C ALA A 87 -6.56 18.73 -5.38
N GLY A 88 -7.14 19.36 -4.35
CA GLY A 88 -8.35 20.18 -4.50
C GLY A 88 -9.61 19.38 -4.89
N ILE A 89 -9.61 18.07 -4.64
CA ILE A 89 -10.70 17.16 -5.02
C ILE A 89 -11.70 17.05 -3.85
N THR A 90 -12.99 16.94 -4.17
CA THR A 90 -14.05 16.64 -3.19
C THR A 90 -13.71 15.39 -2.39
N LYS A 91 -14.09 15.34 -1.10
CA LYS A 91 -13.79 14.19 -0.20
C LYS A 91 -14.09 12.86 -0.89
N CYS A 92 -13.05 12.07 -1.16
CA CYS A 92 -13.19 10.67 -1.53
C CYS A 92 -12.77 9.79 -0.36
N SER A 93 -13.52 8.77 -0.06
CA SER A 93 -13.16 7.78 0.94
C SER A 93 -12.33 6.67 0.29
N PRO A 94 -11.55 5.89 1.04
CA PRO A 94 -10.89 4.70 0.49
C PRO A 94 -11.83 3.69 -0.18
N HIS A 95 -13.16 3.80 -0.02
CA HIS A 95 -14.13 3.00 -0.77
C HIS A 95 -14.35 3.49 -2.19
N ASP A 96 -14.19 4.79 -2.44
CA ASP A 96 -14.39 5.40 -3.76
C ASP A 96 -13.21 5.13 -4.71
N LEU A 97 -12.11 4.61 -4.16
CA LEU A 97 -10.87 4.26 -4.87
C LEU A 97 -10.65 2.74 -4.96
N ARG A 98 -11.64 1.91 -4.60
CA ARG A 98 -11.55 0.44 -4.63
C ARG A 98 -11.83 -0.11 -6.02
#